data_AF-A0A663E4G6-F1
#
_entry.id   AF-A0A663E4G6-F1
#
_cell.length_a   1.000
_cell.length_b   1.000
_cell.length_c   1.000
_cell.angle_alpha   90.00
_cell.angle_beta   90.00
_cell.angle_gamma   90.00
#
_symmetry.space_group_name_H-M   'P 1'
#
loop_
_entity.id
_entity.type
_entity.pdbx_description
1 polymer ?
#
loop_
_entity_poly.entity_id
_entity_poly.type
_entity_poly.pdbx_seq_one_letter_code
_entity_poly.pdbx_strand_id
1 'polypeptide(L)'
;MKNYDAFGKILEDLSNLYQIPGNSEMKAKGYFALQALEKDLYSMSLLDRTQDVNRVTEVLHGKVGHLVPRTGGTPMNIEFYISPYQVLEAELNPGSQVCGIKTVVTIEGTDTLHKLPLSPLLVDSKAGEDSNPAFLPLTDEFSMDLPAFFVLKFHQPIPMSSSSIEEIQRLTGIQITGLKLAPLYELIVQSTLKEKCSEDLSTQKSCFFVSLPDCPKHCYFINKGSEKSDLAGAFISKIPFSHPKCVPGVIEILRHQVAYNSLISTCVSEKHINEDDSELLYFEVVPHKNTSFSVFFLHPVKENLACVLIDVITSREVQCHLHLNPQDPTLNSSDDFIAKAVKRCMSVPVVMRAIFRNAAKVKADSETQDVEADTKQKPEPPCEQIMDSDSLEESLSVAGQQDLVVTDKPSITEGPKENLSTAELETLRDHTEKSSTTVSTETLCRVEESNSTASTEAVMINK
;
A
#
# COMPACT_ATOMS: atom_id res chain seq x y z
N MET A 1 39.37 -5.80 -15.32
CA MET A 1 39.23 -4.97 -16.53
C MET A 1 38.44 -3.71 -16.14
N LYS A 2 38.76 -2.51 -16.63
CA LYS A 2 37.94 -1.32 -16.35
C LYS A 2 36.69 -1.37 -17.23
N ASN A 3 35.51 -1.31 -16.63
CA ASN A 3 34.25 -1.33 -17.37
C ASN A 3 33.93 0.10 -17.86
N TYR A 4 34.45 0.42 -19.04
CA TYR A 4 34.28 1.74 -19.66
C TYR A 4 32.83 1.98 -20.12
N ASP A 5 32.09 0.93 -20.48
CA ASP A 5 30.71 1.03 -20.96
C ASP A 5 29.76 1.38 -19.81
N ALA A 6 29.92 0.76 -18.64
CA ALA A 6 29.21 1.15 -17.43
C ALA A 6 29.54 2.59 -16.99
N PHE A 7 30.80 3.03 -17.16
CA PHE A 7 31.18 4.42 -16.88
C PHE A 7 30.58 5.41 -17.89
N GLY A 8 30.54 5.04 -19.18
CA GLY A 8 29.87 5.80 -20.24
C GLY A 8 28.38 5.97 -19.94
N LYS A 9 27.70 4.88 -19.59
CA LYS A 9 26.28 4.93 -19.16
C LYS A 9 26.08 5.82 -17.93
N ILE A 10 26.95 5.75 -16.91
CA ILE A 10 26.86 6.65 -15.74
C ILE A 10 26.97 8.13 -16.14
N LEU A 11 27.81 8.47 -17.14
CA LEU A 11 27.91 9.84 -17.66
C LEU A 11 26.69 10.24 -18.50
N GLU A 12 26.10 9.31 -19.25
CA GLU A 12 24.86 9.53 -20.00
C GLU A 12 23.65 9.73 -19.07
N ASP A 13 23.48 8.86 -18.08
CA ASP A 13 22.45 8.98 -17.03
C ASP A 13 22.60 10.31 -16.26
N LEU A 14 23.84 10.73 -15.94
CA LEU A 14 24.12 12.05 -15.37
C LEU A 14 23.75 13.19 -16.33
N SER A 15 24.09 13.10 -17.62
CA SER A 15 23.75 14.13 -18.62
C SER A 15 22.23 14.29 -18.76
N ASN A 16 21.51 13.17 -18.77
CA ASN A 16 20.05 13.12 -18.86
C ASN A 16 19.34 13.63 -17.59
N LEU A 17 20.01 13.62 -16.43
CA LEU A 17 19.49 14.16 -15.16
C LEU A 17 19.47 15.70 -15.11
N TYR A 18 20.25 16.40 -15.95
CA TYR A 18 20.42 17.86 -15.90
C TYR A 18 20.06 18.56 -17.22
N GLN A 19 18.86 18.30 -17.74
CA GLN A 19 18.28 19.01 -18.90
C GLN A 19 17.76 20.42 -18.53
N ILE A 20 18.66 21.27 -18.00
CA ILE A 20 18.39 22.66 -17.63
C ILE A 20 18.79 23.57 -18.80
N PRO A 21 17.95 24.55 -19.23
CA PRO A 21 18.31 25.54 -20.24
C PRO A 21 19.37 26.53 -19.73
N GLY A 22 20.15 27.09 -20.65
CA GLY A 22 21.15 28.10 -20.34
C GLY A 22 22.61 27.64 -20.46
N ASN A 23 23.52 28.49 -19.97
CA ASN A 23 24.96 28.30 -20.08
C ASN A 23 25.51 27.28 -19.05
N SER A 24 26.82 27.00 -19.12
CA SER A 24 27.50 26.10 -18.18
C SER A 24 27.39 26.53 -16.71
N GLU A 25 27.32 27.84 -16.44
CA GLU A 25 27.14 28.37 -15.08
C GLU A 25 25.74 28.08 -14.53
N MET A 26 24.67 28.35 -15.30
CA MET A 26 23.29 28.02 -14.91
C MET A 26 23.12 26.52 -14.63
N LYS A 27 23.74 25.66 -15.44
CA LYS A 27 23.75 24.21 -15.21
C LYS A 27 24.49 23.84 -13.92
N ALA A 28 25.61 24.49 -13.60
CA ALA A 28 26.31 24.30 -12.33
C ALA A 28 25.49 24.79 -11.12
N LYS A 29 24.78 25.92 -11.24
CA LYS A 29 23.86 26.42 -10.20
C LYS A 29 22.71 25.44 -9.96
N GLY A 30 22.11 24.88 -11.03
CA GLY A 30 21.10 23.83 -10.92
C GLY A 30 21.60 22.53 -10.29
N TYR A 31 22.86 22.14 -10.55
CA TYR A 31 23.51 21.03 -9.85
C TYR A 31 23.63 21.30 -8.34
N PHE A 32 24.10 22.48 -7.94
CA PHE A 32 24.17 22.85 -6.52
C PHE A 32 22.78 22.90 -5.87
N ALA A 33 21.76 23.37 -6.59
CA ALA A 33 20.38 23.38 -6.12
C ALA A 33 19.85 21.96 -5.84
N LEU A 34 20.10 21.01 -6.76
CA LEU A 34 19.73 19.62 -6.51
C LEU A 34 20.52 19.03 -5.34
N GLN A 35 21.82 19.32 -5.22
CA GLN A 35 22.65 18.84 -4.10
C GLN A 35 22.22 19.42 -2.73
N ALA A 36 21.71 20.66 -2.71
CA ALA A 36 21.12 21.28 -1.52
C ALA A 36 19.83 20.55 -1.12
N LEU A 37 18.92 20.36 -2.07
CA LEU A 37 17.68 19.61 -1.87
C LEU A 37 17.95 18.18 -1.38
N GLU A 38 18.88 17.46 -2.01
CA GLU A 38 19.24 16.08 -1.64
C GLU A 38 19.69 15.98 -0.18
N LYS A 39 20.43 16.97 0.33
CA LYS A 39 20.83 17.03 1.74
C LYS A 39 19.65 17.30 2.66
N ASP A 40 18.79 18.27 2.34
CA ASP A 40 17.60 18.57 3.15
C ASP A 40 16.64 17.38 3.22
N LEU A 41 16.42 16.68 2.10
CA LEU A 41 15.60 15.46 2.05
C LEU A 41 16.22 14.31 2.85
N TYR A 42 17.53 14.10 2.73
CA TYR A 42 18.23 13.07 3.49
C TYR A 42 18.15 13.33 5.00
N SER A 43 18.45 14.55 5.45
CA SER A 43 18.31 14.92 6.87
C SER A 43 16.86 14.79 7.36
N MET A 44 15.86 15.17 6.55
CA MET A 44 14.44 14.94 6.88
C MET A 44 14.06 13.45 6.97
N SER A 45 14.74 12.54 6.25
CA SER A 45 14.52 11.09 6.39
C SER A 45 15.12 10.49 7.67
N LEU A 46 15.99 11.24 8.36
CA LEU A 46 16.58 10.86 9.65
C LEU A 46 15.85 11.49 10.85
N LEU A 47 14.99 12.49 10.64
CA LEU A 47 14.11 13.02 11.68
C LEU A 47 13.14 11.94 12.17
N ASP A 48 12.97 11.87 13.49
CA ASP A 48 12.14 10.90 14.22
C ASP A 48 12.48 9.41 13.96
N ARG A 49 13.65 9.12 13.37
CA ARG A 49 14.12 7.77 13.07
C ARG A 49 14.80 7.14 14.30
N THR A 50 14.18 6.11 14.88
CA THR A 50 14.84 5.28 15.90
C THR A 50 15.85 4.31 15.27
N GLN A 51 16.68 3.65 16.08
CA GLN A 51 17.84 2.93 15.58
C GLN A 51 17.50 1.59 14.87
N ASP A 52 16.30 1.04 15.12
CA ASP A 52 15.84 -0.28 14.64
C ASP A 52 14.61 -0.20 13.71
N VAL A 53 14.35 0.93 13.04
CA VAL A 53 13.17 1.06 12.17
C VAL A 53 13.29 0.18 10.92
N ASN A 54 12.38 -0.78 10.77
CA ASN A 54 12.23 -1.56 9.54
C ASN A 54 11.80 -0.66 8.37
N ARG A 55 12.42 -0.83 7.18
CA ARG A 55 12.06 -0.21 5.90
C ARG A 55 10.55 -0.02 5.69
N VAL A 56 9.71 -1.03 5.97
CA VAL A 56 8.24 -0.89 5.76
C VAL A 56 7.64 0.21 6.64
N THR A 57 8.13 0.35 7.88
CA THR A 57 7.75 1.44 8.78
C THR A 57 8.27 2.78 8.28
N GLU A 58 9.52 2.86 7.78
CA GLU A 58 10.09 4.08 7.19
C GLU A 58 9.29 4.57 5.98
N VAL A 59 8.93 3.65 5.07
CA VAL A 59 8.11 3.92 3.88
C VAL A 59 6.76 4.52 4.28
N LEU A 60 6.07 3.94 5.27
CA LEU A 60 4.70 4.32 5.62
C LEU A 60 4.58 5.47 6.64
N HIS A 61 5.59 5.69 7.49
CA HIS A 61 5.53 6.63 8.61
C HIS A 61 6.64 7.70 8.62
N GLY A 62 7.77 7.47 7.95
CA GLY A 62 8.86 8.47 7.88
C GLY A 62 8.42 9.75 7.18
N LYS A 63 8.95 10.92 7.57
CA LYS A 63 8.49 12.23 7.08
C LYS A 63 8.49 12.36 5.55
N VAL A 64 9.48 11.75 4.88
CA VAL A 64 9.57 11.69 3.40
C VAL A 64 9.41 10.28 2.83
N GLY A 65 9.39 9.22 3.66
CA GLY A 65 9.47 7.82 3.22
C GLY A 65 10.87 7.23 3.35
N HIS A 66 11.09 6.03 2.82
CA HIS A 66 12.42 5.40 2.78
C HIS A 66 13.21 5.98 1.61
N LEU A 67 14.31 6.67 1.92
CA LEU A 67 15.07 7.47 0.96
C LEU A 67 16.43 6.82 0.68
N VAL A 68 16.72 6.59 -0.59
CA VAL A 68 18.01 6.07 -1.09
C VAL A 68 18.76 7.22 -1.77
N PRO A 69 19.95 7.62 -1.27
CA PRO A 69 20.75 8.71 -1.86
C PRO A 69 21.17 8.45 -3.31
N ARG A 70 21.38 9.52 -4.07
CA ARG A 70 21.91 9.47 -5.45
C ARG A 70 23.29 8.81 -5.48
N THR A 71 23.46 7.82 -6.35
CA THR A 71 24.72 7.08 -6.55
C THR A 71 25.16 7.15 -8.01
N GLY A 72 26.20 7.95 -8.28
CA GLY A 72 26.62 8.22 -9.65
C GLY A 72 25.50 8.88 -10.46
N GLY A 73 25.08 8.24 -11.55
CA GLY A 73 23.97 8.66 -12.40
C GLY A 73 22.59 8.19 -11.94
N THR A 74 22.49 7.24 -10.99
CA THR A 74 21.20 6.78 -10.46
C THR A 74 20.65 7.84 -9.49
N PRO A 75 19.53 8.53 -9.79
CA PRO A 75 19.05 9.65 -8.99
C PRO A 75 18.64 9.23 -7.58
N MET A 76 18.55 10.21 -6.67
CA MET A 76 17.94 10.01 -5.36
C MET A 76 16.51 9.52 -5.55
N ASN A 77 16.15 8.45 -4.86
CA ASN A 77 14.80 7.86 -4.93
C ASN A 77 14.17 7.75 -3.55
N ILE A 78 12.86 7.91 -3.53
CA ILE A 78 12.02 7.91 -2.33
C ILE A 78 10.94 6.86 -2.54
N GLU A 79 10.95 5.82 -1.70
CA GLU A 79 9.90 4.82 -1.60
C GLU A 79 8.90 5.28 -0.52
N PHE A 80 7.68 5.61 -0.94
CA PHE A 80 6.73 6.35 -0.11
C PHE A 80 5.49 5.55 0.28
N TYR A 81 5.17 4.45 -0.43
CA TYR A 81 4.08 3.56 -0.07
C TYR A 81 4.39 2.10 -0.43
N ILE A 82 4.02 1.16 0.44
CA ILE A 82 3.96 -0.28 0.20
C ILE A 82 2.56 -0.74 0.66
N SER A 83 1.85 -1.54 -0.14
CA SER A 83 0.56 -2.07 0.32
C SER A 83 0.77 -3.16 1.37
N PRO A 84 0.06 -3.14 2.51
CA PRO A 84 0.01 -4.26 3.46
C PRO A 84 -0.30 -5.62 2.80
N TYR A 85 -1.05 -5.63 1.69
CA TYR A 85 -1.29 -6.83 0.89
C TYR A 85 0.03 -7.46 0.39
N GLN A 86 0.91 -6.64 -0.19
CA GLN A 86 2.19 -7.09 -0.77
C GLN A 86 3.17 -7.57 0.31
N VAL A 87 3.13 -6.96 1.51
CA VAL A 87 3.91 -7.42 2.67
C VAL A 87 3.48 -8.83 3.07
N LEU A 88 2.16 -9.06 3.24
CA LEU A 88 1.62 -10.38 3.56
C LEU A 88 1.92 -11.42 2.48
N GLU A 89 1.87 -11.07 1.19
CA GLU A 89 2.24 -12.00 0.12
C GLU A 89 3.72 -12.40 0.15
N ALA A 90 4.63 -11.50 0.55
CA ALA A 90 6.05 -11.83 0.67
C ALA A 90 6.39 -12.57 1.99
N GLU A 91 5.68 -12.28 3.09
CA GLU A 91 5.76 -13.10 4.31
C GLU A 91 5.35 -14.56 4.04
N LEU A 92 4.37 -14.78 3.15
CA LEU A 92 3.92 -16.10 2.72
C LEU A 92 4.81 -16.75 1.64
N ASN A 93 5.65 -15.97 0.94
CA ASN A 93 6.52 -16.45 -0.15
C ASN A 93 7.99 -16.02 0.06
N PRO A 94 8.73 -16.69 0.98
CA PRO A 94 10.11 -16.34 1.29
C PRO A 94 11.02 -16.33 0.06
N GLY A 95 11.53 -15.15 -0.30
CA GLY A 95 12.32 -14.90 -1.51
C GLY A 95 11.69 -13.88 -2.47
N SER A 96 10.39 -13.59 -2.33
CA SER A 96 9.74 -12.50 -3.07
C SER A 96 10.18 -11.13 -2.52
N GLN A 97 10.72 -10.25 -3.36
CA GLN A 97 11.13 -8.91 -2.96
C GLN A 97 10.01 -7.90 -3.19
N VAL A 98 9.38 -7.43 -2.10
CA VAL A 98 8.42 -6.32 -2.18
C VAL A 98 9.14 -5.04 -2.59
N CYS A 99 8.77 -4.49 -3.75
CA CYS A 99 9.05 -3.12 -4.13
C CYS A 99 7.80 -2.26 -3.87
N GLY A 100 7.97 -1.16 -3.14
CA GLY A 100 6.94 -0.15 -2.98
C GLY A 100 6.89 0.81 -4.17
N ILE A 101 5.91 1.72 -4.15
CA ILE A 101 5.82 2.80 -5.12
C ILE A 101 6.90 3.85 -4.81
N LYS A 102 7.65 4.21 -5.86
CA LYS A 102 8.83 5.06 -5.80
C LYS A 102 8.67 6.29 -6.68
N THR A 103 9.32 7.37 -6.25
CA THR A 103 9.56 8.57 -7.05
C THR A 103 11.04 8.89 -7.07
N VAL A 104 11.55 9.42 -8.18
CA VAL A 104 12.93 9.93 -8.26
C VAL A 104 12.93 11.45 -8.14
N VAL A 105 13.90 11.98 -7.40
CA VAL A 105 14.10 13.42 -7.20
C VAL A 105 15.02 13.92 -8.29
N THR A 106 14.52 14.81 -9.15
CA THR A 106 15.27 15.38 -10.27
C THR A 106 15.10 16.89 -10.34
N ILE A 107 15.84 17.54 -11.24
CA ILE A 107 15.65 18.94 -11.61
C ILE A 107 15.34 19.01 -13.10
N GLU A 108 14.31 19.75 -13.49
CA GLU A 108 13.92 19.90 -14.90
C GLU A 108 13.83 21.39 -15.26
N GLY A 109 14.14 21.70 -16.52
CA GLY A 109 14.11 23.06 -17.05
C GLY A 109 12.71 23.59 -17.33
N THR A 110 12.54 24.91 -17.28
CA THR A 110 11.28 25.61 -17.58
C THR A 110 11.55 27.02 -18.13
N ASP A 111 10.59 27.58 -18.86
CA ASP A 111 10.63 28.94 -19.39
C ASP A 111 10.43 30.03 -18.31
N THR A 112 10.00 29.63 -17.10
CA THR A 112 9.77 30.51 -15.94
C THR A 112 10.91 30.45 -14.93
N LEU A 113 11.26 31.60 -14.33
CA LEU A 113 12.20 31.65 -13.22
C LEU A 113 11.53 31.20 -11.91
N HIS A 114 12.22 30.36 -11.13
CA HIS A 114 11.84 29.98 -9.78
C HIS A 114 13.03 30.16 -8.82
N LYS A 115 12.75 30.73 -7.63
CA LYS A 115 13.75 30.87 -6.58
C LYS A 115 14.04 29.52 -5.92
N LEU A 116 15.18 28.91 -6.24
CA LEU A 116 15.63 27.62 -5.70
C LEU A 116 16.75 27.82 -4.66
N PRO A 117 16.80 27.03 -3.59
CA PRO A 117 17.96 26.99 -2.70
C PRO A 117 19.22 26.53 -3.44
N LEU A 118 20.37 27.11 -3.10
CA LEU A 118 21.72 26.68 -3.53
C LEU A 118 22.52 26.02 -2.40
N SER A 119 22.02 26.09 -1.17
CA SER A 119 22.57 25.46 0.04
C SER A 119 21.44 24.79 0.84
N PRO A 120 21.74 23.75 1.64
CA PRO A 120 20.75 23.15 2.55
C PRO A 120 20.12 24.22 3.45
N LEU A 121 18.80 24.12 3.65
CA LEU A 121 18.01 25.05 4.45
C LEU A 121 17.54 24.45 5.76
N LEU A 122 17.58 23.13 5.95
CA LEU A 122 17.09 22.48 7.17
C LEU A 122 17.92 22.90 8.38
N VAL A 123 17.25 23.30 9.46
CA VAL A 123 17.87 23.66 10.74
C VAL A 123 17.76 22.47 11.70
N ASP A 124 18.85 22.11 12.37
CA ASP A 124 18.88 21.08 13.41
C ASP A 124 18.03 21.50 14.62
N SER A 125 16.76 21.10 14.63
CA SER A 125 15.89 21.25 15.81
C SER A 125 16.26 20.22 16.89
N LYS A 126 16.38 20.68 18.14
CA LYS A 126 16.45 19.75 19.28
C LYS A 126 15.08 19.10 19.48
N ALA A 127 15.10 17.79 19.73
CA ALA A 127 13.93 16.94 19.62
C ALA A 127 12.72 17.39 20.46
N GLY A 128 11.56 17.32 19.83
CA GLY A 128 10.24 17.24 20.44
C GLY A 128 9.34 16.54 19.43
N GLU A 129 8.61 15.50 19.87
CA GLU A 129 7.73 14.72 19.00
C GLU A 129 6.78 15.64 18.20
N ASP A 130 6.52 15.26 16.95
CA ASP A 130 5.64 15.94 15.98
C ASP A 130 6.02 17.39 15.56
N SER A 131 7.19 17.90 15.93
CA SER A 131 7.66 19.19 15.38
C SER A 131 7.97 19.11 13.88
N ASN A 132 7.31 19.95 13.09
CA ASN A 132 7.59 20.10 11.65
C ASN A 132 9.03 20.60 11.41
N PRO A 133 9.72 20.13 10.35
CA PRO A 133 11.07 20.56 10.02
C PRO A 133 11.18 22.09 9.83
N ALA A 134 12.10 22.70 10.56
CA ALA A 134 12.40 24.12 10.48
C ALA A 134 13.39 24.42 9.35
N PHE A 135 13.14 25.49 8.59
CA PHE A 135 13.95 25.88 7.44
C PHE A 135 14.41 27.33 7.56
N LEU A 136 15.63 27.60 7.12
CA LEU A 136 16.14 28.94 6.88
C LEU A 136 15.32 29.65 5.77
N PRO A 137 15.13 30.97 5.85
CA PRO A 137 14.44 31.73 4.80
C PRO A 137 15.27 31.79 3.50
N LEU A 138 14.58 31.86 2.35
CA LEU A 138 15.18 32.04 1.02
C LEU A 138 15.75 33.47 0.83
N THR A 139 16.87 33.77 1.50
CA THR A 139 17.69 34.96 1.23
C THR A 139 18.52 34.75 -0.05
N ASP A 140 19.00 35.85 -0.63
CA ASP A 140 19.80 35.85 -1.86
C ASP A 140 21.22 35.28 -1.65
N GLU A 141 21.61 35.00 -0.39
CA GLU A 141 22.83 34.28 -0.01
C GLU A 141 22.67 32.76 -0.16
N PHE A 142 21.46 32.24 0.11
CA PHE A 142 21.16 30.81 0.14
C PHE A 142 20.35 30.32 -1.07
N SER A 143 19.93 31.21 -1.97
CA SER A 143 19.02 30.87 -3.08
C SER A 143 19.17 31.78 -4.30
N MET A 144 18.67 31.32 -5.44
CA MET A 144 18.81 31.99 -6.74
C MET A 144 17.60 31.70 -7.63
N ASP A 145 17.17 32.70 -8.41
CA ASP A 145 16.18 32.52 -9.47
C ASP A 145 16.80 31.78 -10.66
N LEU A 146 16.27 30.59 -10.96
CA LEU A 146 16.74 29.71 -12.04
C LEU A 146 15.61 29.32 -12.99
N PRO A 147 15.88 29.10 -14.30
CA PRO A 147 14.91 28.59 -15.28
C PRO A 147 14.70 27.07 -15.13
N ALA A 148 14.39 26.64 -13.90
CA ALA A 148 14.28 25.26 -13.49
C ALA A 148 13.40 25.11 -12.25
N PHE A 149 12.87 23.91 -12.03
CA PHE A 149 12.26 23.50 -10.76
C PHE A 149 12.67 22.07 -10.40
N PHE A 150 12.51 21.72 -9.12
CA PHE A 150 12.66 20.33 -8.68
C PHE A 150 11.42 19.53 -9.06
N VAL A 151 11.60 18.22 -9.26
CA VAL A 151 10.52 17.32 -9.68
C VAL A 151 10.57 16.02 -8.88
N LEU A 152 9.43 15.61 -8.34
CA LEU A 152 9.18 14.22 -7.96
C LEU A 152 8.63 13.51 -9.21
N LYS A 153 9.42 12.62 -9.81
CA LYS A 153 9.13 11.98 -11.10
C LYS A 153 8.87 10.49 -10.92
N PHE A 154 7.71 10.03 -11.37
CA PHE A 154 7.28 8.65 -11.24
C PHE A 154 7.66 7.83 -12.48
N HIS A 155 8.01 6.56 -12.28
CA HIS A 155 8.35 5.66 -13.39
C HIS A 155 7.09 5.27 -14.20
N GLN A 156 5.99 4.98 -13.51
CA GLN A 156 4.65 4.86 -14.08
C GLN A 156 3.78 6.03 -13.58
N PRO A 157 2.94 6.65 -14.42
CA PRO A 157 2.04 7.73 -13.97
C PRO A 157 1.01 7.24 -12.95
N ILE A 158 0.80 8.00 -11.89
CA ILE A 158 -0.11 7.64 -10.79
C ILE A 158 -1.52 8.21 -11.05
N PRO A 159 -2.60 7.42 -10.93
CA PRO A 159 -3.98 7.94 -10.89
C PRO A 159 -4.20 8.85 -9.67
N MET A 160 -4.60 10.09 -9.88
CA MET A 160 -4.80 11.08 -8.82
C MET A 160 -6.14 11.79 -8.99
N SER A 161 -6.89 11.99 -7.90
CA SER A 161 -8.10 12.80 -7.88
C SER A 161 -7.80 14.28 -8.13
N SER A 162 -8.74 15.01 -8.73
CA SER A 162 -8.59 16.45 -8.96
C SER A 162 -8.31 17.20 -7.64
N SER A 163 -8.99 16.84 -6.55
CA SER A 163 -8.77 17.41 -5.22
C SER A 163 -7.34 17.21 -4.69
N SER A 164 -6.73 16.03 -4.89
CA SER A 164 -5.35 15.76 -4.48
C SER A 164 -4.34 16.51 -5.36
N ILE A 165 -4.65 16.73 -6.63
CA ILE A 165 -3.84 17.51 -7.57
C ILE A 165 -3.87 19.00 -7.17
N GLU A 166 -5.05 19.56 -6.92
CA GLU A 166 -5.25 20.94 -6.46
C GLU A 166 -4.57 21.21 -5.11
N GLU A 167 -4.61 20.24 -4.18
CA GLU A 167 -3.91 20.38 -2.90
C GLU A 167 -2.39 20.36 -3.07
N ILE A 168 -1.85 19.51 -3.94
CA ILE A 168 -0.41 19.52 -4.25
C ILE A 168 0.00 20.85 -4.90
N GLN A 169 -0.76 21.36 -5.88
CA GLN A 169 -0.51 22.68 -6.48
C GLN A 169 -0.53 23.81 -5.44
N ARG A 170 -1.44 23.74 -4.45
CA ARG A 170 -1.53 24.65 -3.30
C ARG A 170 -0.34 24.51 -2.32
N LEU A 171 0.24 23.32 -2.16
CA LEU A 171 1.41 23.08 -1.31
C LEU A 171 2.75 23.43 -1.98
N THR A 172 2.90 23.19 -3.28
CA THR A 172 4.15 23.49 -4.01
C THR A 172 4.20 24.92 -4.53
N GLY A 173 3.04 25.55 -4.72
CA GLY A 173 2.90 26.85 -5.38
C GLY A 173 3.11 26.79 -6.90
N ILE A 174 3.23 25.60 -7.49
CA ILE A 174 3.49 25.41 -8.93
C ILE A 174 2.36 24.59 -9.56
N GLN A 175 1.82 25.12 -10.67
CA GLN A 175 0.74 24.50 -11.43
C GLN A 175 1.20 23.24 -12.18
N ILE A 176 0.35 22.20 -12.21
CA ILE A 176 0.60 20.98 -12.98
C ILE A 176 -0.22 21.05 -14.26
N THR A 177 0.45 21.15 -15.41
CA THR A 177 -0.16 21.43 -16.72
C THR A 177 -0.24 20.17 -17.59
N GLY A 178 -0.98 20.25 -18.71
CA GLY A 178 -1.09 19.15 -19.68
C GLY A 178 -1.94 17.95 -19.22
N LEU A 179 -2.64 18.07 -18.09
CA LEU A 179 -3.46 17.00 -17.53
C LEU A 179 -4.68 16.70 -18.40
N LYS A 180 -4.95 15.40 -18.60
CA LYS A 180 -6.19 14.88 -19.20
C LYS A 180 -7.07 14.36 -18.08
N LEU A 181 -8.23 15.00 -17.89
CA LEU A 181 -9.22 14.55 -16.93
C LEU A 181 -9.96 13.31 -17.46
N ALA A 182 -10.24 12.36 -16.57
CA ALA A 182 -11.04 11.17 -16.80
C ALA A 182 -11.67 10.73 -15.45
N PRO A 183 -12.56 9.72 -15.40
CA PRO A 183 -13.07 9.20 -14.14
C PRO A 183 -11.93 8.48 -13.39
N LEU A 184 -11.72 8.78 -12.10
CA LEU A 184 -10.61 8.23 -11.32
C LEU A 184 -10.58 6.68 -11.34
N TYR A 185 -11.74 6.04 -11.37
CA TYR A 185 -11.86 4.58 -11.36
C TYR A 185 -11.44 3.94 -12.69
N GLU A 186 -11.65 4.63 -13.81
CA GLU A 186 -11.11 4.18 -15.10
C GLU A 186 -9.58 4.30 -15.12
N LEU A 187 -9.02 5.38 -14.54
CA LEU A 187 -7.57 5.57 -14.42
C LEU A 187 -6.93 4.49 -13.55
N ILE A 188 -7.53 4.14 -12.39
CA ILE A 188 -7.04 3.06 -11.52
C ILE A 188 -7.10 1.71 -12.24
N VAL A 189 -8.21 1.39 -12.91
CA VAL A 189 -8.35 0.15 -13.70
C VAL A 189 -7.31 0.10 -14.83
N GLN A 190 -7.13 1.18 -15.58
CA GLN A 190 -6.15 1.25 -16.66
C GLN A 190 -4.70 1.10 -16.13
N SER A 191 -4.37 1.72 -15.00
CA SER A 191 -3.06 1.59 -14.35
C SER A 191 -2.81 0.14 -13.95
N THR A 192 -3.78 -0.50 -13.29
CA THR A 192 -3.65 -1.86 -12.76
C THR A 192 -3.58 -2.93 -13.87
N LEU A 193 -4.21 -2.68 -15.03
CA LEU A 193 -4.09 -3.54 -16.20
C LEU A 193 -2.75 -3.34 -16.92
N LYS A 194 -2.22 -2.11 -17.01
CA LYS A 194 -0.90 -1.83 -17.60
C LYS A 194 0.29 -2.30 -16.76
N GLU A 195 0.11 -2.45 -15.44
CA GLU A 195 1.09 -3.09 -14.57
C GLU A 195 1.17 -4.61 -14.81
N LYS A 196 0.07 -5.23 -15.27
CA LYS A 196 -0.07 -6.68 -15.42
C LYS A 196 0.12 -7.17 -16.86
N CYS A 197 -0.15 -6.33 -17.87
CA CYS A 197 -0.15 -6.71 -19.29
C CYS A 197 0.80 -5.82 -20.11
N SER A 198 1.51 -6.41 -21.08
CA SER A 198 2.50 -5.69 -21.92
C SER A 198 1.90 -4.99 -23.16
N GLU A 199 0.62 -5.20 -23.48
CA GLU A 199 -0.03 -4.71 -24.71
C GLU A 199 -1.45 -4.16 -24.43
N ASP A 200 -1.98 -3.36 -25.36
CA ASP A 200 -3.21 -2.57 -25.18
C ASP A 200 -4.49 -3.41 -25.05
N LEU A 201 -4.81 -3.81 -23.82
CA LEU A 201 -6.15 -4.30 -23.46
C LEU A 201 -7.21 -3.19 -23.58
N SER A 202 -8.37 -3.55 -24.12
CA SER A 202 -9.56 -2.67 -24.12
C SER A 202 -9.90 -2.18 -22.72
N THR A 203 -9.80 -0.86 -22.50
CA THR A 203 -10.10 -0.18 -21.24
C THR A 203 -11.57 -0.26 -20.83
N GLN A 204 -12.45 -0.77 -21.70
CA GLN A 204 -13.89 -0.83 -21.46
C GLN A 204 -14.29 -1.89 -20.41
N LYS A 205 -13.49 -2.93 -20.17
CA LYS A 205 -13.76 -3.95 -19.13
C LYS A 205 -14.11 -3.29 -17.78
N SER A 206 -15.24 -3.65 -17.19
CA SER A 206 -15.66 -3.24 -15.83
C SER A 206 -15.89 -4.43 -14.90
N CYS A 207 -15.87 -5.66 -15.42
CA CYS A 207 -16.07 -6.89 -14.66
C CYS A 207 -14.74 -7.67 -14.57
N PHE A 208 -14.39 -8.13 -13.37
CA PHE A 208 -13.10 -8.75 -13.05
C PHE A 208 -13.25 -9.93 -12.10
N PHE A 209 -12.46 -11.00 -12.32
CA PHE A 209 -12.58 -12.25 -11.54
C PHE A 209 -11.36 -12.48 -10.65
N VAL A 210 -11.59 -12.60 -9.34
CA VAL A 210 -10.56 -12.81 -8.33
C VAL A 210 -10.75 -14.19 -7.69
N SER A 211 -9.67 -14.96 -7.65
CA SER A 211 -9.62 -16.26 -6.96
C SER A 211 -8.80 -16.14 -5.69
N LEU A 212 -9.35 -16.61 -4.57
CA LEU A 212 -8.68 -16.63 -3.27
C LEU A 212 -8.65 -18.08 -2.73
N PRO A 213 -7.65 -18.45 -1.91
CA PRO A 213 -7.69 -19.72 -1.19
C PRO A 213 -8.94 -19.84 -0.31
N ASP A 214 -9.46 -21.07 -0.20
CA ASP A 214 -10.54 -21.45 0.73
C ASP A 214 -11.83 -20.61 0.60
N CYS A 215 -12.20 -20.24 -0.63
CA CYS A 215 -13.36 -19.39 -0.92
C CYS A 215 -13.86 -19.60 -2.37
N PRO A 216 -15.19 -19.46 -2.63
CA PRO A 216 -15.73 -19.34 -3.98
C PRO A 216 -15.05 -18.25 -4.82
N LYS A 217 -15.21 -18.31 -6.15
CA LYS A 217 -14.68 -17.28 -7.06
C LYS A 217 -15.41 -15.95 -6.80
N HIS A 218 -14.67 -14.83 -6.71
CA HIS A 218 -15.27 -13.50 -6.60
C HIS A 218 -15.38 -12.83 -7.99
N CYS A 219 -16.51 -12.19 -8.25
CA CYS A 219 -16.80 -11.38 -9.42
C CYS A 219 -17.00 -9.92 -9.00
N TYR A 220 -16.11 -9.01 -9.44
CA TYR A 220 -16.16 -7.58 -9.13
C TYR A 220 -16.59 -6.78 -10.35
N PHE A 221 -17.76 -6.14 -10.27
CA PHE A 221 -18.16 -5.07 -11.18
C PHE A 221 -17.73 -3.72 -10.60
N ILE A 222 -16.84 -3.01 -11.28
CA ILE A 222 -16.35 -1.69 -10.87
C ILE A 222 -17.10 -0.62 -11.66
N ASN A 223 -17.95 0.13 -10.96
CA ASN A 223 -18.65 1.27 -11.53
C ASN A 223 -17.66 2.43 -11.70
N LYS A 224 -17.39 2.83 -12.94
CA LYS A 224 -16.33 3.79 -13.27
C LYS A 224 -16.69 5.26 -12.96
N GLY A 225 -17.95 5.56 -12.62
CA GLY A 225 -18.42 6.93 -12.41
C GLY A 225 -18.51 7.73 -13.72
N SER A 226 -18.31 9.04 -13.64
CA SER A 226 -18.41 9.96 -14.79
C SER A 226 -17.44 11.13 -14.68
N GLU A 227 -16.88 11.57 -15.81
CA GLU A 227 -15.95 12.70 -15.92
C GLU A 227 -16.48 14.02 -15.31
N LYS A 228 -17.80 14.16 -15.19
CA LYS A 228 -18.49 15.37 -14.72
C LYS A 228 -18.90 15.30 -13.23
N SER A 229 -18.38 14.31 -12.50
CA SER A 229 -18.56 14.19 -11.05
C SER A 229 -17.30 14.62 -10.31
N ASP A 230 -17.40 14.87 -9.01
CA ASP A 230 -16.26 15.22 -8.16
C ASP A 230 -15.17 14.12 -8.11
N LEU A 231 -15.51 12.92 -8.61
CA LEU A 231 -14.69 11.72 -8.79
C LEU A 231 -13.77 11.78 -10.04
N ALA A 232 -13.62 12.96 -10.64
CA ALA A 232 -12.65 13.20 -11.71
C ALA A 232 -11.20 13.11 -11.20
N GLY A 233 -10.30 12.73 -12.09
CA GLY A 233 -8.87 12.67 -11.82
C GLY A 233 -8.02 12.72 -13.08
N ALA A 234 -6.71 12.65 -12.93
CA ALA A 234 -5.74 12.57 -14.02
C ALA A 234 -4.55 11.66 -13.66
N PHE A 235 -3.81 11.23 -14.68
CA PHE A 235 -2.50 10.59 -14.49
C PHE A 235 -1.42 11.65 -14.21
N ILE A 236 -0.69 11.49 -13.10
CA ILE A 236 0.44 12.33 -12.72
C ILE A 236 1.75 11.56 -12.88
N SER A 237 2.60 12.00 -13.82
CA SER A 237 3.95 11.47 -14.04
C SER A 237 5.05 12.28 -13.33
N LYS A 238 4.74 13.53 -12.96
CA LYS A 238 5.68 14.52 -12.38
C LYS A 238 4.93 15.47 -11.45
N ILE A 239 5.55 15.83 -10.32
CA ILE A 239 5.11 16.93 -9.45
C ILE A 239 6.25 17.96 -9.34
N PRO A 240 6.06 19.20 -9.83
CA PRO A 240 7.05 20.27 -9.74
C PRO A 240 6.99 20.99 -8.38
N PHE A 241 8.15 21.38 -7.84
CA PHE A 241 8.26 22.16 -6.61
C PHE A 241 9.57 22.97 -6.56
N SER A 242 9.62 23.99 -5.68
CA SER A 242 10.80 24.87 -5.52
C SER A 242 11.50 24.76 -4.16
N HIS A 243 10.82 24.23 -3.12
CA HIS A 243 11.32 24.27 -1.75
C HIS A 243 11.10 22.94 -0.99
N PRO A 244 12.10 22.38 -0.30
CA PRO A 244 12.04 21.06 0.35
C PRO A 244 10.87 20.87 1.33
N LYS A 245 10.50 21.92 2.08
CA LYS A 245 9.37 21.93 3.05
C LYS A 245 8.04 21.34 2.53
N CYS A 246 7.73 21.45 1.25
CA CYS A 246 6.47 20.89 0.72
C CYS A 246 6.48 19.36 0.59
N VAL A 247 7.66 18.73 0.49
CA VAL A 247 7.79 17.31 0.13
C VAL A 247 7.12 16.37 1.14
N PRO A 248 7.27 16.54 2.48
CA PRO A 248 6.52 15.71 3.44
C PRO A 248 4.99 15.74 3.26
N GLY A 249 4.42 16.92 2.96
CA GLY A 249 2.98 17.06 2.71
C GLY A 249 2.55 16.42 1.40
N VAL A 250 3.32 16.63 0.32
CA VAL A 250 3.08 15.99 -0.98
C VAL A 250 3.19 14.46 -0.87
N ILE A 251 4.15 13.95 -0.11
CA ILE A 251 4.33 12.52 0.16
C ILE A 251 3.13 11.93 0.89
N GLU A 252 2.53 12.63 1.86
CA GLU A 252 1.36 12.10 2.56
C GLU A 252 0.09 12.10 1.69
N ILE A 253 -0.09 13.09 0.80
CA ILE A 253 -1.18 13.08 -0.19
C ILE A 253 -0.99 11.93 -1.19
N LEU A 254 0.24 11.71 -1.66
CA LEU A 254 0.58 10.57 -2.53
C LEU A 254 0.29 9.23 -1.84
N ARG A 255 0.65 9.09 -0.56
CA ARG A 255 0.32 7.90 0.24
C ARG A 255 -1.18 7.69 0.38
N HIS A 256 -1.95 8.74 0.68
CA HIS A 256 -3.40 8.66 0.81
C HIS A 256 -4.07 8.23 -0.49
N GLN A 257 -3.74 8.90 -1.60
CA GLN A 257 -4.28 8.55 -2.91
C GLN A 257 -3.88 7.13 -3.34
N VAL A 258 -2.63 6.72 -3.12
CA VAL A 258 -2.18 5.36 -3.45
C VAL A 258 -2.82 4.30 -2.54
N ALA A 259 -3.09 4.59 -1.26
CA ALA A 259 -3.83 3.69 -0.38
C ALA A 259 -5.26 3.46 -0.86
N TYR A 260 -5.95 4.52 -1.28
CA TYR A 260 -7.27 4.45 -1.90
C TYR A 260 -7.23 3.67 -3.22
N ASN A 261 -6.30 4.00 -4.12
CA ASN A 261 -6.12 3.30 -5.39
C ASN A 261 -5.85 1.80 -5.17
N SER A 262 -5.01 1.44 -4.19
CA SER A 262 -4.65 0.05 -3.87
C SER A 262 -5.87 -0.82 -3.59
N LEU A 263 -6.83 -0.32 -2.79
CA LEU A 263 -8.06 -1.05 -2.46
C LEU A 263 -8.86 -1.38 -3.72
N ILE A 264 -9.04 -0.42 -4.62
CA ILE A 264 -9.77 -0.60 -5.89
C ILE A 264 -8.97 -1.52 -6.84
N SER A 265 -7.64 -1.36 -6.92
CA SER A 265 -6.75 -2.23 -7.70
C SER A 265 -6.81 -3.69 -7.27
N THR A 266 -7.08 -4.01 -5.99
CA THR A 266 -7.23 -5.41 -5.55
C THR A 266 -8.43 -6.13 -6.17
N CYS A 267 -9.44 -5.40 -6.62
CA CYS A 267 -10.58 -5.95 -7.36
C CYS A 267 -10.26 -6.23 -8.85
N VAL A 268 -9.16 -5.67 -9.40
CA VAL A 268 -8.86 -5.69 -10.84
C VAL A 268 -7.95 -6.88 -11.19
N SER A 269 -8.44 -7.73 -12.09
CA SER A 269 -7.80 -8.99 -12.50
C SER A 269 -7.76 -9.11 -14.03
N GLU A 270 -6.66 -9.66 -14.55
CA GLU A 270 -6.56 -10.03 -15.97
C GLU A 270 -7.35 -11.31 -16.28
N LYS A 271 -7.49 -12.22 -15.30
CA LYS A 271 -7.98 -13.59 -15.50
C LYS A 271 -9.44 -13.57 -15.96
N HIS A 272 -9.65 -14.10 -17.16
CA HIS A 272 -10.97 -14.54 -17.62
C HIS A 272 -11.36 -15.85 -16.92
N ILE A 273 -12.67 -16.12 -16.82
CA ILE A 273 -13.19 -17.41 -16.36
C ILE A 273 -12.81 -18.49 -17.38
N ASN A 274 -12.24 -19.59 -16.88
CA ASN A 274 -12.38 -20.91 -17.49
C ASN A 274 -13.52 -21.65 -16.80
N GLU A 275 -14.26 -22.41 -17.61
CA GLU A 275 -15.59 -23.00 -17.40
C GLU A 275 -15.71 -23.85 -16.11
N ASP A 276 -16.18 -23.24 -15.01
CA ASP A 276 -16.97 -23.88 -13.94
C ASP A 276 -17.57 -22.78 -13.04
N ASP A 277 -18.85 -22.49 -13.22
CA ASP A 277 -19.51 -21.28 -12.68
C ASP A 277 -20.50 -21.57 -11.54
N SER A 278 -20.43 -22.77 -10.97
CA SER A 278 -21.38 -23.27 -9.96
C SER A 278 -21.38 -22.48 -8.64
N GLU A 279 -20.27 -21.81 -8.30
CA GLU A 279 -20.09 -21.02 -7.06
C GLU A 279 -19.36 -19.69 -7.34
N LEU A 280 -20.11 -18.66 -7.72
CA LEU A 280 -19.63 -17.29 -7.94
C LEU A 280 -20.28 -16.30 -6.95
N LEU A 281 -19.46 -15.52 -6.25
CA LEU A 281 -19.91 -14.41 -5.41
C LEU A 281 -19.79 -13.08 -6.16
N TYR A 282 -20.89 -12.35 -6.27
CA TYR A 282 -20.96 -11.09 -7.02
C TYR A 282 -20.88 -9.87 -6.10
N PHE A 283 -20.07 -8.91 -6.52
CA PHE A 283 -19.79 -7.66 -5.80
C PHE A 283 -19.86 -6.47 -6.76
N GLU A 284 -20.60 -5.41 -6.41
CA GLU A 284 -20.53 -4.12 -7.10
C GLU A 284 -19.72 -3.12 -6.27
N VAL A 285 -18.71 -2.50 -6.88
CA VAL A 285 -17.88 -1.46 -6.28
C VAL A 285 -18.28 -0.11 -6.86
N VAL A 286 -18.86 0.76 -6.02
CA VAL A 286 -19.38 2.08 -6.42
C VAL A 286 -18.60 3.20 -5.71
N PRO A 287 -17.98 4.14 -6.44
CA PRO A 287 -17.37 5.32 -5.83
C PRO A 287 -18.42 6.21 -5.16
N HIS A 288 -18.08 6.79 -4.00
CA HIS A 288 -18.94 7.75 -3.31
C HIS A 288 -18.28 9.14 -3.18
N LYS A 289 -16.99 9.17 -2.84
CA LYS A 289 -16.14 10.37 -2.79
C LYS A 289 -14.71 10.00 -3.18
N ASN A 290 -13.83 11.00 -3.28
CA ASN A 290 -12.39 10.80 -3.55
C ASN A 290 -11.65 10.09 -2.41
N THR A 291 -12.30 9.92 -1.25
CA THR A 291 -11.81 9.15 -0.08
C THR A 291 -12.61 7.85 0.16
N SER A 292 -13.87 7.76 -0.29
CA SER A 292 -14.80 6.69 0.07
C SER A 292 -15.51 5.99 -1.09
N PHE A 293 -15.86 4.72 -0.87
CA PHE A 293 -16.59 3.89 -1.82
C PHE A 293 -17.40 2.79 -1.12
N SER A 294 -18.38 2.26 -1.82
CA SER A 294 -19.29 1.21 -1.34
C SER A 294 -19.02 -0.11 -2.07
N VAL A 295 -19.04 -1.22 -1.34
CA VAL A 295 -19.02 -2.58 -1.88
C VAL A 295 -20.36 -3.24 -1.57
N PHE A 296 -21.20 -3.39 -2.58
CA PHE A 296 -22.52 -4.04 -2.49
C PHE A 296 -22.41 -5.54 -2.78
N PHE A 297 -23.19 -6.36 -2.08
CA PHE A 297 -23.18 -7.82 -2.18
C PHE A 297 -24.51 -8.41 -1.69
N LEU A 298 -24.84 -9.63 -2.12
CA LEU A 298 -25.98 -10.36 -1.55
C LEU A 298 -25.62 -10.85 -0.14
N HIS A 299 -26.53 -10.69 0.82
CA HIS A 299 -26.28 -11.03 2.21
C HIS A 299 -26.10 -12.56 2.40
N PRO A 300 -25.05 -13.05 3.09
CA PRO A 300 -24.70 -14.49 3.09
C PRO A 300 -25.75 -15.47 3.64
N VAL A 301 -26.82 -14.97 4.26
CA VAL A 301 -27.89 -15.78 4.89
C VAL A 301 -29.29 -15.45 4.32
N LYS A 302 -29.42 -14.40 3.49
CA LYS A 302 -30.69 -13.89 2.95
C LYS A 302 -30.43 -13.21 1.60
N GLU A 303 -31.29 -13.38 0.60
CA GLU A 303 -31.08 -12.83 -0.76
C GLU A 303 -31.31 -11.30 -0.87
N ASN A 304 -31.26 -10.59 0.26
CA ASN A 304 -31.27 -9.13 0.34
C ASN A 304 -29.89 -8.52 0.01
N LEU A 305 -29.87 -7.26 -0.39
CA LEU A 305 -28.63 -6.52 -0.66
C LEU A 305 -28.03 -5.95 0.64
N ALA A 306 -26.76 -6.24 0.88
CA ALA A 306 -25.92 -5.65 1.92
C ALA A 306 -24.82 -4.77 1.29
N CYS A 307 -24.22 -3.89 2.10
CA CYS A 307 -23.19 -2.96 1.64
C CYS A 307 -22.13 -2.71 2.73
N VAL A 308 -20.85 -2.70 2.35
CA VAL A 308 -19.78 -2.10 3.17
C VAL A 308 -19.39 -0.76 2.56
N LEU A 309 -19.62 0.33 3.29
CA LEU A 309 -19.00 1.63 3.00
C LEU A 309 -17.58 1.63 3.58
N ILE A 310 -16.59 2.04 2.79
CA ILE A 310 -15.17 2.15 3.15
C ILE A 310 -14.76 3.61 2.92
N ASP A 311 -14.16 4.27 3.91
CA ASP A 311 -13.62 5.64 3.81
C ASP A 311 -12.16 5.68 4.26
N VAL A 312 -11.26 6.07 3.35
CA VAL A 312 -9.81 6.15 3.59
C VAL A 312 -9.50 7.51 4.18
N ILE A 313 -9.34 7.55 5.51
CA ILE A 313 -9.11 8.78 6.28
C ILE A 313 -7.65 9.22 6.16
N THR A 314 -6.72 8.27 6.29
CA THR A 314 -5.30 8.45 5.98
C THR A 314 -4.76 7.21 5.28
N SER A 315 -3.53 7.26 4.79
CA SER A 315 -2.81 6.10 4.26
C SER A 315 -2.63 4.94 5.25
N ARG A 316 -2.90 5.16 6.54
CA ARG A 316 -2.72 4.22 7.66
C ARG A 316 -4.03 4.00 8.45
N GLU A 317 -5.14 4.60 8.04
CA GLU A 317 -6.40 4.60 8.78
C GLU A 317 -7.60 4.61 7.82
N VAL A 318 -8.46 3.59 7.96
CA VAL A 318 -9.63 3.36 7.12
C VAL A 318 -10.81 3.07 8.02
N GLN A 319 -11.90 3.81 7.82
CA GLN A 319 -13.18 3.64 8.50
C GLN A 319 -14.07 2.74 7.64
N CYS A 320 -14.88 1.88 8.26
CA CYS A 320 -15.77 0.96 7.56
C CYS A 320 -17.13 0.88 8.25
N HIS A 321 -18.21 0.84 7.47
CA HIS A 321 -19.57 0.70 7.97
C HIS A 321 -20.32 -0.38 7.21
N LEU A 322 -20.84 -1.39 7.92
CA LEU A 322 -21.68 -2.44 7.37
C LEU A 322 -23.16 -2.06 7.45
N HIS A 323 -23.77 -1.85 6.29
CA HIS A 323 -25.21 -1.62 6.16
C HIS A 323 -25.91 -2.89 5.71
N LEU A 324 -26.84 -3.38 6.55
CA LEU A 324 -27.71 -4.53 6.29
C LEU A 324 -29.18 -4.07 6.18
N ASN A 325 -30.05 -4.90 5.60
CA ASN A 325 -31.49 -4.68 5.71
C ASN A 325 -31.90 -4.88 7.20
N PRO A 326 -32.69 -3.99 7.83
CA PRO A 326 -33.16 -4.17 9.20
C PRO A 326 -33.98 -5.44 9.48
N GLN A 327 -34.37 -6.20 8.44
CA GLN A 327 -35.05 -7.50 8.54
C GLN A 327 -34.10 -8.71 8.39
N ASP A 328 -32.82 -8.50 8.08
CA ASP A 328 -31.83 -9.57 7.98
C ASP A 328 -31.23 -9.89 9.36
N PRO A 329 -30.79 -11.15 9.61
CA PRO A 329 -30.03 -11.47 10.81
C PRO A 329 -28.66 -10.78 10.77
N THR A 330 -28.25 -10.22 11.90
CA THR A 330 -26.96 -9.52 12.04
C THR A 330 -25.77 -10.43 11.74
N LEU A 331 -24.87 -9.99 10.87
CA LEU A 331 -23.58 -10.66 10.69
C LEU A 331 -22.66 -10.43 11.91
N ASN A 332 -21.90 -11.45 12.30
CA ASN A 332 -20.84 -11.34 13.33
C ASN A 332 -19.62 -10.49 12.89
N SER A 333 -19.75 -9.72 11.81
CA SER A 333 -18.71 -8.89 11.20
C SER A 333 -19.02 -7.42 11.48
N SER A 334 -18.64 -6.93 12.66
CA SER A 334 -18.82 -5.51 13.00
C SER A 334 -17.96 -4.58 12.16
N ASP A 335 -18.34 -3.31 12.07
CA ASP A 335 -17.54 -2.20 11.52
C ASP A 335 -16.07 -2.26 11.99
N ASP A 336 -15.89 -2.48 13.29
CA ASP A 336 -14.60 -2.61 13.98
C ASP A 336 -13.78 -3.81 13.47
N PHE A 337 -14.43 -4.95 13.18
CA PHE A 337 -13.79 -6.13 12.60
C PHE A 337 -13.41 -5.90 11.13
N ILE A 338 -14.29 -5.25 10.36
CA ILE A 338 -14.06 -4.95 8.94
C ILE A 338 -12.93 -3.94 8.78
N ALA A 339 -12.93 -2.85 9.56
CA ALA A 339 -11.85 -1.85 9.56
C ALA A 339 -10.49 -2.46 9.94
N LYS A 340 -10.45 -3.35 10.94
CA LYS A 340 -9.23 -4.10 11.31
C LYS A 340 -8.78 -5.06 10.21
N ALA A 341 -9.70 -5.71 9.50
CA ALA A 341 -9.38 -6.54 8.34
C ALA A 341 -8.80 -5.69 7.18
N VAL A 342 -9.47 -4.61 6.80
CA VAL A 342 -9.02 -3.67 5.75
C VAL A 342 -7.64 -3.11 6.09
N LYS A 343 -7.44 -2.58 7.31
CA LYS A 343 -6.14 -2.03 7.74
C LYS A 343 -5.02 -3.09 7.75
N ARG A 344 -5.33 -4.35 8.01
CA ARG A 344 -4.33 -5.44 7.99
C ARG A 344 -3.93 -5.86 6.58
N CYS A 345 -4.86 -5.93 5.63
CA CYS A 345 -4.58 -6.54 4.32
C CYS A 345 -4.74 -5.62 3.10
N MET A 346 -5.29 -4.41 3.24
CA MET A 346 -5.57 -3.42 2.18
C MET A 346 -6.06 -4.04 0.87
N SER A 347 -7.01 -4.98 0.98
CA SER A 347 -7.50 -5.81 -0.12
C SER A 347 -8.98 -6.13 0.07
N VAL A 348 -9.82 -5.58 -0.81
CA VAL A 348 -11.28 -5.75 -0.76
C VAL A 348 -11.67 -7.23 -0.92
N PRO A 349 -11.10 -8.03 -1.83
CA PRO A 349 -11.38 -9.47 -1.90
C PRO A 349 -11.11 -10.22 -0.60
N VAL A 350 -9.99 -9.95 0.07
CA VAL A 350 -9.64 -10.61 1.34
C VAL A 350 -10.64 -10.26 2.45
N VAL A 351 -11.13 -9.01 2.47
CA VAL A 351 -12.13 -8.52 3.42
C VAL A 351 -13.51 -9.16 3.14
N MET A 352 -13.96 -9.21 1.90
CA MET A 352 -15.23 -9.87 1.56
C MET A 352 -15.18 -11.38 1.88
N ARG A 353 -14.07 -12.07 1.59
CA ARG A 353 -13.85 -13.46 2.03
C ARG A 353 -13.93 -13.60 3.54
N ALA A 354 -13.37 -12.65 4.30
CA ALA A 354 -13.45 -12.67 5.76
C ALA A 354 -14.89 -12.52 6.27
N ILE A 355 -15.70 -11.63 5.66
CA ILE A 355 -17.12 -11.43 5.99
C ILE A 355 -17.93 -12.70 5.70
N PHE A 356 -17.82 -13.27 4.49
CA PHE A 356 -18.56 -14.46 4.09
C PHE A 356 -18.17 -15.70 4.93
N ARG A 357 -16.88 -15.91 5.17
CA ARG A 357 -16.39 -16.99 6.04
C ARG A 357 -16.86 -16.84 7.50
N ASN A 358 -17.01 -15.61 7.99
CA ASN A 358 -17.54 -15.36 9.33
C ASN A 358 -19.04 -15.69 9.41
N ALA A 359 -19.82 -15.31 8.39
CA ALA A 359 -21.24 -15.66 8.29
C ALA A 359 -21.48 -17.18 8.17
N ALA A 360 -20.66 -17.89 7.39
CA ALA A 360 -20.74 -19.34 7.23
C ALA A 360 -20.52 -20.11 8.53
N LYS A 361 -19.67 -19.61 9.43
CA LYS A 361 -19.49 -20.19 10.77
C LYS A 361 -20.77 -20.12 11.60
N VAL A 362 -21.42 -18.95 11.66
CA VAL A 362 -22.66 -18.77 12.43
C VAL A 362 -23.72 -19.79 12.01
N LYS A 363 -23.84 -20.06 10.70
CA LYS A 363 -24.76 -21.07 10.18
C LYS A 363 -24.43 -22.48 10.71
N ALA A 364 -23.17 -22.91 10.63
CA ALA A 364 -22.72 -24.21 11.15
C ALA A 364 -22.86 -24.31 12.69
N ASP A 365 -22.59 -23.23 13.41
CA ASP A 365 -22.73 -23.14 14.87
C ASP A 365 -24.21 -23.22 15.31
N SER A 366 -25.15 -22.70 14.50
CA SER A 366 -26.60 -22.91 14.72
C SER A 366 -27.06 -24.32 14.34
N GLU A 367 -26.66 -24.83 13.18
CA GLU A 367 -27.07 -26.16 12.69
C GLU A 367 -26.58 -27.29 13.62
N THR A 368 -25.42 -27.13 14.28
CA THR A 368 -24.95 -28.08 15.29
C THR A 368 -25.69 -27.98 16.62
N GLN A 369 -26.13 -26.79 17.04
CA GLN A 369 -26.95 -26.62 18.25
C GLN A 369 -28.36 -27.22 18.06
N ASP A 370 -28.97 -27.04 16.89
CA ASP A 370 -30.28 -27.64 16.57
C ASP A 370 -30.20 -29.18 16.57
N VAL A 371 -29.12 -29.77 16.05
CA VAL A 371 -28.90 -31.23 16.08
C VAL A 371 -28.66 -31.77 17.50
N GLU A 372 -27.93 -31.06 18.37
CA GLU A 372 -27.80 -31.44 19.79
C GLU A 372 -29.12 -31.30 20.57
N ALA A 373 -30.02 -30.40 20.14
CA ALA A 373 -31.35 -30.24 20.74
C ALA A 373 -32.30 -31.37 20.31
N ASP A 374 -32.38 -31.69 19.02
CA ASP A 374 -33.23 -32.76 18.48
C ASP A 374 -32.82 -34.15 19.00
N THR A 375 -31.51 -34.38 19.17
CA THR A 375 -30.97 -35.61 19.80
C THR A 375 -31.44 -35.80 21.25
N LYS A 376 -31.92 -34.74 21.93
CA LYS A 376 -32.50 -34.80 23.29
C LYS A 376 -34.04 -34.88 23.30
N GLN A 377 -34.71 -34.90 22.13
CA GLN A 377 -36.17 -34.97 22.00
C GLN A 377 -36.69 -36.26 21.35
N LYS A 378 -36.02 -37.40 21.61
CA LYS A 378 -36.54 -38.72 21.24
C LYS A 378 -37.17 -39.43 22.45
N PRO A 379 -38.50 -39.64 22.50
CA PRO A 379 -39.14 -40.39 23.58
C PRO A 379 -38.74 -41.86 23.60
N GLU A 380 -38.63 -42.44 24.79
CA GLU A 380 -38.57 -43.90 24.96
C GLU A 380 -39.91 -44.55 24.57
N PRO A 381 -39.92 -45.78 24.04
CA PRO A 381 -41.14 -46.50 23.72
C PRO A 381 -41.89 -46.93 25.01
N PRO A 382 -43.23 -47.04 25.01
CA PRO A 382 -43.98 -47.38 26.22
C PRO A 382 -43.70 -48.80 26.71
N CYS A 383 -43.52 -48.97 28.02
CA CYS A 383 -43.55 -50.29 28.65
C CYS A 383 -44.99 -50.80 28.74
N GLU A 384 -45.28 -51.98 28.19
CA GLU A 384 -46.47 -52.74 28.56
C GLU A 384 -46.27 -53.41 29.93
N GLN A 385 -47.31 -53.43 30.76
CA GLN A 385 -47.28 -54.07 32.07
C GLN A 385 -47.71 -55.53 31.96
N ILE A 386 -46.86 -56.45 32.44
CA ILE A 386 -47.22 -57.84 32.73
C ILE A 386 -46.80 -58.13 34.19
N MET A 387 -47.65 -58.84 34.93
CA MET A 387 -47.50 -59.07 36.38
C MET A 387 -46.57 -60.25 36.71
N ASP A 388 -46.07 -60.20 37.95
CA ASP A 388 -45.22 -61.13 38.69
C ASP A 388 -45.25 -62.63 38.34
N SER A 389 -44.08 -63.27 38.47
CA SER A 389 -43.82 -64.35 39.46
C SER A 389 -42.32 -64.70 39.54
N ASP A 390 -41.78 -64.83 40.78
CA ASP A 390 -40.62 -65.65 41.21
C ASP A 390 -39.24 -65.48 40.49
N SER A 391 -38.06 -65.47 41.13
CA SER A 391 -37.64 -65.83 42.51
C SER A 391 -36.15 -65.44 42.79
N LEU A 392 -35.75 -65.43 44.07
CA LEU A 392 -34.35 -65.54 44.62
C LEU A 392 -33.34 -64.41 44.27
N GLU A 393 -32.76 -63.73 45.26
CA GLU A 393 -31.43 -63.97 45.90
C GLU A 393 -30.22 -63.82 44.93
N GLU A 394 -29.10 -63.20 45.28
CA GLU A 394 -28.52 -62.93 46.61
C GLU A 394 -27.73 -61.59 46.69
N SER A 395 -27.26 -61.30 47.90
CA SER A 395 -26.35 -60.24 48.41
C SER A 395 -25.06 -59.89 47.59
N LEU A 396 -24.24 -58.85 47.82
CA LEU A 396 -23.64 -58.28 49.06
C LEU A 396 -23.00 -56.86 48.85
N SER A 397 -22.92 -56.06 49.95
CA SER A 397 -21.87 -55.09 50.44
C SER A 397 -20.62 -54.68 49.59
N VAL A 398 -19.87 -53.56 49.78
CA VAL A 398 -19.78 -52.43 50.76
C VAL A 398 -18.83 -51.34 50.15
N ALA A 399 -19.16 -50.03 50.08
CA ALA A 399 -18.92 -48.89 51.01
C ALA A 399 -17.47 -48.30 51.16
N GLY A 400 -17.35 -46.95 51.25
CA GLY A 400 -16.11 -46.13 51.36
C GLY A 400 -16.07 -44.99 50.30
N GLN A 401 -16.16 -43.65 50.51
CA GLN A 401 -15.82 -42.68 51.59
C GLN A 401 -14.30 -42.47 51.83
N GLN A 402 -13.70 -41.26 52.00
CA GLN A 402 -14.10 -39.82 52.18
C GLN A 402 -13.06 -38.90 51.41
N ASP A 403 -13.25 -37.60 51.05
CA ASP A 403 -13.38 -36.32 51.82
C ASP A 403 -12.15 -35.95 52.69
N LEU A 404 -11.56 -34.73 52.80
CA LEU A 404 -11.84 -33.28 52.47
C LEU A 404 -10.60 -32.62 51.77
N VAL A 405 -10.46 -31.39 51.19
CA VAL A 405 -11.00 -29.98 51.25
C VAL A 405 -10.20 -28.96 52.13
N VAL A 406 -10.10 -27.67 51.70
CA VAL A 406 -9.54 -26.40 52.32
C VAL A 406 -8.21 -25.85 51.68
N THR A 407 -8.06 -24.66 51.02
CA THR A 407 -8.11 -23.16 51.33
C THR A 407 -7.00 -22.59 52.26
N ASP A 408 -6.47 -21.33 52.22
CA ASP A 408 -6.67 -20.10 51.39
C ASP A 408 -5.46 -19.07 51.46
N LYS A 409 -5.21 -18.30 50.38
CA LYS A 409 -4.68 -16.88 50.28
C LYS A 409 -3.34 -16.41 51.01
N PRO A 410 -2.91 -15.10 51.05
CA PRO A 410 -1.90 -14.55 50.09
C PRO A 410 -0.84 -13.56 50.69
N SER A 411 -0.09 -12.83 49.82
CA SER A 411 0.28 -11.36 49.90
C SER A 411 1.76 -10.90 49.72
N ILE A 412 1.95 -9.73 49.06
CA ILE A 412 2.91 -8.60 49.32
C ILE A 412 4.45 -8.86 49.19
N THR A 413 5.38 -7.95 48.79
CA THR A 413 5.49 -6.69 47.97
C THR A 413 7.01 -6.38 47.79
N GLU A 414 7.38 -5.37 46.96
CA GLU A 414 8.65 -4.58 46.94
C GLU A 414 9.65 -4.74 45.77
N GLY A 415 10.32 -3.62 45.49
CA GLY A 415 11.56 -3.38 44.75
C GLY A 415 12.13 -2.02 45.27
N PRO A 416 13.00 -1.28 44.57
CA PRO A 416 13.84 -1.57 43.40
C PRO A 416 15.35 -1.48 43.75
N LYS A 417 16.25 -1.46 42.76
CA LYS A 417 17.65 -0.98 42.93
C LYS A 417 18.17 -0.23 41.70
N GLU A 418 18.86 0.88 41.96
CA GLU A 418 19.63 1.67 40.98
C GLU A 418 21.12 1.22 40.95
N ASN A 419 21.87 1.57 39.90
CA ASN A 419 23.26 2.07 40.03
C ASN A 419 23.91 2.53 38.69
N LEU A 420 24.27 3.82 38.66
CA LEU A 420 25.45 4.49 38.09
C LEU A 420 26.25 3.90 36.88
N SER A 421 26.04 4.54 35.72
CA SER A 421 26.98 5.42 34.98
C SER A 421 28.42 5.03 34.53
N THR A 422 28.83 5.77 33.48
CA THR A 422 30.18 6.32 33.14
C THR A 422 31.19 5.55 32.25
N ALA A 423 31.40 6.14 31.06
CA ALA A 423 32.68 6.52 30.42
C ALA A 423 33.49 5.53 29.54
N GLU A 424 33.54 5.89 28.25
CA GLU A 424 34.73 6.06 27.37
C GLU A 424 35.80 4.95 27.23
N LEU A 425 35.98 4.49 25.99
CA LEU A 425 37.31 4.31 25.39
C LEU A 425 37.24 4.32 23.85
N GLU A 426 37.99 5.22 23.22
CA GLU A 426 38.17 5.26 21.75
C GLU A 426 39.29 4.31 21.29
N THR A 427 39.48 4.26 19.96
CA THR A 427 40.65 3.72 19.24
C THR A 427 40.79 2.18 19.14
N LEU A 428 40.43 1.67 17.97
CA LEU A 428 41.47 1.06 17.12
C LEU A 428 41.16 1.35 15.63
N ARG A 429 42.21 1.58 14.84
CA ARG A 429 42.14 1.91 13.41
C ARG A 429 43.02 0.91 12.64
N ASP A 430 42.59 0.58 11.43
CA ASP A 430 43.35 -0.12 10.38
C ASP A 430 44.01 -1.47 10.76
N HIS A 431 43.45 -2.56 10.22
CA HIS A 431 44.28 -3.46 9.41
C HIS A 431 43.47 -4.04 8.24
N THR A 432 44.13 -4.17 7.10
CA THR A 432 43.49 -4.34 5.79
C THR A 432 43.52 -5.79 5.29
N GLU A 433 42.63 -6.05 4.33
CA GLU A 433 42.75 -7.03 3.23
C GLU A 433 42.26 -8.48 3.39
N LYS A 434 41.66 -8.95 2.28
CA LYS A 434 41.53 -10.34 1.80
C LYS A 434 40.65 -11.31 2.60
N SER A 435 39.36 -11.30 2.25
CA SER A 435 38.67 -12.52 1.80
C SER A 435 37.65 -12.16 0.72
N SER A 436 37.51 -13.00 -0.30
CA SER A 436 36.66 -12.78 -1.48
C SER A 436 35.69 -13.93 -1.69
N THR A 437 34.79 -13.80 -2.68
CA THR A 437 33.74 -14.77 -3.08
C THR A 437 32.62 -14.95 -2.04
N THR A 438 31.33 -15.01 -2.38
CA THR A 438 30.69 -15.09 -3.71
C THR A 438 29.42 -14.24 -3.73
N VAL A 439 29.12 -13.57 -4.85
CA VAL A 439 27.82 -12.91 -5.10
C VAL A 439 27.19 -13.55 -6.33
N SER A 440 25.95 -14.01 -6.21
CA SER A 440 25.17 -14.54 -7.34
C SER A 440 24.52 -13.39 -8.11
N THR A 441 24.70 -13.37 -9.44
CA THR A 441 24.14 -12.35 -10.34
C THR A 441 23.36 -13.01 -11.47
N GLU A 442 22.04 -12.82 -11.48
CA GLU A 442 21.10 -12.99 -12.60
C GLU A 442 19.70 -12.59 -12.07
N THR A 443 18.75 -12.06 -12.84
CA THR A 443 18.61 -11.97 -14.30
C THR A 443 18.24 -10.55 -14.74
N LEU A 444 18.68 -10.14 -15.95
CA LEU A 444 18.26 -8.91 -16.61
C LEU A 444 17.54 -9.25 -17.92
N CYS A 445 16.28 -8.81 -18.09
CA CYS A 445 15.50 -9.12 -19.30
C CYS A 445 16.00 -8.34 -20.53
N ARG A 446 15.95 -9.00 -21.70
CA ARG A 446 16.36 -8.44 -22.99
C ARG A 446 15.36 -7.42 -23.53
N VAL A 447 15.87 -6.49 -24.32
CA VAL A 447 15.18 -5.89 -25.47
C VAL A 447 15.84 -6.48 -26.72
N GLU A 448 15.07 -6.91 -27.72
CA GLU A 448 15.60 -7.37 -29.00
C GLU A 448 15.25 -6.36 -30.11
N GLU A 449 16.28 -5.81 -30.76
CA GLU A 449 16.13 -4.87 -31.87
C GLU A 449 15.82 -5.62 -33.17
N SER A 450 14.72 -5.26 -33.84
CA SER A 450 14.39 -5.78 -35.17
C SER A 450 14.71 -4.74 -36.26
N ASN A 451 15.93 -4.77 -36.78
CA ASN A 451 16.32 -3.99 -37.95
C ASN A 451 15.66 -4.54 -39.23
N SER A 452 15.06 -3.66 -40.04
CA SER A 452 14.66 -3.98 -41.42
C SER A 452 14.92 -2.79 -42.34
N THR A 453 15.81 -2.97 -43.31
CA THR A 453 16.21 -1.97 -44.29
C THR A 453 15.76 -2.38 -45.70
N ALA A 454 14.99 -1.55 -46.38
CA ALA A 454 14.96 -1.49 -47.85
C ALA A 454 14.33 -0.16 -48.33
N SER A 455 15.01 0.52 -49.26
CA SER A 455 14.50 1.72 -49.93
C SER A 455 14.23 1.42 -51.40
N THR A 456 13.11 1.92 -51.96
CA THR A 456 13.04 2.27 -53.39
C THR A 456 11.93 3.29 -53.64
N GLU A 457 12.19 4.23 -54.55
CA GLU A 457 11.20 5.17 -55.07
C GLU A 457 10.32 4.53 -56.15
N ALA A 458 9.08 4.98 -56.27
CA ALA A 458 8.26 4.79 -57.47
C ALA A 458 7.26 5.94 -57.64
N VAL A 459 7.60 6.92 -58.47
CA VAL A 459 6.68 7.96 -58.93
C VAL A 459 5.98 7.46 -60.19
N MET A 460 4.64 7.56 -60.28
CA MET A 460 3.92 8.12 -61.46
C MET A 460 2.38 8.00 -61.40
N ILE A 461 1.72 9.16 -61.55
CA ILE A 461 0.61 9.44 -62.51
C ILE A 461 -0.79 8.82 -62.30
N ASN A 462 -1.77 9.74 -62.16
CA ASN A 462 -3.18 9.72 -62.56
C ASN A 462 -4.04 8.46 -62.32
N LYS A 463 -5.15 8.63 -61.59
CA LYS A 463 -6.35 9.24 -62.19
C LYS A 463 -7.23 9.96 -61.17
#